data_AF-A0A1C4DDG5-F1
#
_entry.id   AF-A0A1C4DDG5-F1
#
_cell.length_a   1.000
_cell.length_b   1.000
_cell.length_c   1.000
_cell.angle_alpha   90.00
_cell.angle_beta   90.00
_cell.angle_gamma   90.00
#
_symmetry.space_group_name_H-M   'P 1'
#
loop_
_entity.id
_entity.type
_entity.pdbx_description
1 polymer ?
#
loop_
_entity_poly.entity_id
_entity_poly.type
_entity_poly.pdbx_seq_one_letter_code
_entity_poly.pdbx_strand_id
1 'polypeptide(L)'
;MKKVIFVLFCGIFTAFSTWAKTCTPADAKAADMAVDSLDTWMAVNQNRINYGHCDQGDIAEGNSEAIVHLLVDHWDSLADLKALLPKNPALKAYVFRHIDSTLDTKDLDTIQSQATHSCPSALSTLCDEIRRVALRAANE
;
A
#
# COMPACT_ATOMS: atom_id res chain seq x y z
N MET A 1 -10.15 -40.19 -47.10
CA MET A 1 -10.02 -38.76 -47.45
C MET A 1 -10.18 -37.95 -46.17
N LYS A 2 -9.08 -37.49 -45.55
CA LYS A 2 -9.11 -36.70 -44.30
C LYS A 2 -9.25 -35.21 -44.66
N LYS A 3 -10.33 -34.57 -44.19
CA LYS A 3 -10.52 -33.12 -44.32
C LYS A 3 -9.63 -32.42 -43.30
N VAL A 4 -8.64 -31.66 -43.76
CA VAL A 4 -7.82 -30.79 -42.92
C VAL A 4 -8.59 -29.48 -42.77
N ILE A 5 -9.10 -29.20 -41.57
CA ILE A 5 -9.72 -27.92 -41.24
C ILE A 5 -8.61 -26.98 -40.79
N PHE A 6 -8.33 -25.96 -41.59
CA PHE A 6 -7.39 -24.90 -41.27
C PHE A 6 -8.10 -23.90 -40.35
N VAL A 7 -7.95 -24.05 -39.03
CA VAL A 7 -8.49 -23.09 -38.06
C VAL A 7 -7.55 -21.89 -38.02
N LEU A 8 -7.97 -20.80 -38.65
CA LEU A 8 -7.30 -19.50 -38.60
C LEU A 8 -7.56 -18.90 -37.21
N PHE A 9 -6.62 -19.08 -36.28
CA PHE A 9 -6.67 -18.45 -34.96
C PHE A 9 -6.32 -16.96 -35.11
N CYS A 10 -7.35 -16.15 -35.39
CA CYS A 10 -7.24 -14.69 -35.31
C CYS A 10 -7.20 -14.31 -33.83
N GLY A 11 -5.99 -14.25 -33.26
CA GLY A 11 -5.76 -13.87 -31.87
C GLY A 11 -6.11 -12.40 -31.67
N ILE A 12 -7.34 -12.12 -31.24
CA ILE A 12 -7.73 -10.80 -30.76
C ILE A 12 -7.07 -10.62 -29.38
N PHE A 13 -5.88 -10.00 -29.36
CA PHE A 13 -5.32 -9.42 -28.15
C PHE A 13 -6.21 -8.24 -27.74
N THR A 14 -7.24 -8.51 -26.93
CA THR A 14 -7.94 -7.44 -26.21
C THR A 14 -7.00 -6.96 -25.11
N ALA A 15 -6.28 -5.87 -25.38
CA ALA A 15 -5.63 -5.11 -24.33
C ALA A 15 -6.74 -4.55 -23.44
N PHE A 16 -7.03 -5.22 -22.33
CA PHE A 16 -7.83 -4.66 -21.25
C PHE A 16 -7.04 -3.49 -20.67
N SER A 17 -7.20 -2.31 -21.25
CA SER A 17 -6.80 -1.07 -20.60
C SER A 17 -7.69 -0.95 -19.38
N THR A 18 -7.14 -1.21 -18.20
CA THR A 18 -7.81 -0.80 -16.97
C THR A 18 -7.78 0.72 -16.97
N TRP A 19 -8.95 1.35 -17.11
CA TRP A 19 -9.06 2.80 -17.06
C TRP A 19 -8.79 3.21 -15.61
N ALA A 20 -7.53 3.51 -15.29
CA ALA A 20 -7.19 4.15 -14.03
C ALA A 20 -7.94 5.49 -13.99
N LYS A 21 -8.63 5.77 -12.88
CA LYS A 21 -9.29 7.06 -12.70
C LYS A 21 -8.24 8.17 -12.78
N THR A 22 -8.50 9.19 -13.58
CA THR A 22 -7.65 10.38 -13.61
C THR A 22 -7.82 11.16 -12.31
N CYS A 23 -6.72 11.55 -11.67
CA CYS A 23 -6.77 12.47 -10.55
C CYS A 23 -7.15 13.88 -11.04
N THR A 24 -8.36 14.33 -10.70
CA THR A 24 -8.78 15.70 -11.02
C THR A 24 -8.15 16.70 -10.04
N PRO A 25 -8.06 18.00 -10.37
CA PRO A 25 -7.57 19.00 -9.41
C PRO A 25 -8.39 19.06 -8.11
N ALA A 26 -9.69 18.76 -8.17
CA ALA A 26 -10.55 18.69 -6.99
C ALA A 26 -10.24 17.45 -6.15
N ASP A 27 -10.01 16.29 -6.78
CA ASP A 27 -9.59 15.08 -6.07
C ASP A 27 -8.22 15.27 -5.44
N ALA A 28 -7.25 15.85 -6.15
CA ALA A 28 -5.91 16.11 -5.65
C ALA A 28 -5.95 16.98 -4.40
N LYS A 29 -6.71 18.09 -4.44
CA LYS A 29 -6.89 18.96 -3.27
C LYS A 29 -7.56 18.23 -2.11
N ALA A 30 -8.56 17.39 -2.37
CA ALA A 30 -9.24 16.65 -1.32
C ALA A 30 -8.35 15.56 -0.71
N ALA A 31 -7.53 14.90 -1.54
CA ALA A 31 -6.56 13.90 -1.12
C ALA A 31 -5.46 14.52 -0.25
N ASP A 32 -4.90 15.64 -0.69
CA ASP A 32 -3.89 16.43 0.03
C ASP A 32 -4.40 16.81 1.43
N MET A 33 -5.60 17.38 1.53
CA MET A 33 -6.21 17.70 2.82
C MET A 33 -6.53 16.47 3.69
N ALA A 34 -6.73 15.28 3.09
CA ALA A 34 -7.07 14.07 3.82
C ALA A 34 -5.85 13.41 4.50
N VAL A 35 -4.63 13.68 4.01
CA VAL A 35 -3.37 13.14 4.55
C VAL A 35 -3.24 13.46 6.04
N ASP A 36 -3.59 14.69 6.44
CA ASP A 36 -3.49 15.17 7.84
C ASP A 36 -4.38 14.40 8.83
N SER A 37 -5.32 13.58 8.34
CA SER A 37 -6.30 12.83 9.15
C SER A 37 -6.13 11.32 9.06
N LEU A 38 -4.97 10.83 8.61
CA LEU A 38 -4.69 9.39 8.48
C LEU A 38 -4.13 8.78 9.77
N ASP A 39 -4.83 9.03 10.88
CA ASP A 39 -4.45 8.62 12.25
C ASP A 39 -4.91 7.20 12.64
N THR A 40 -5.57 6.48 11.73
CA THR A 40 -6.00 5.09 11.93
C THR A 40 -5.89 4.27 10.64
N TRP A 41 -5.72 2.95 10.76
CA TRP A 41 -5.72 2.05 9.60
C TRP A 41 -7.03 2.06 8.80
N MET A 42 -8.15 2.36 9.46
CA MET A 42 -9.43 2.56 8.78
C MET A 42 -9.41 3.83 7.93
N ALA A 43 -8.89 4.95 8.46
CA ALA A 43 -8.74 6.19 7.71
C ALA A 43 -7.82 5.99 6.49
N VAL A 44 -6.68 5.31 6.67
CA VAL A 44 -5.77 4.93 5.56
C VAL A 44 -6.52 4.14 4.48
N ASN A 45 -7.33 3.14 4.86
CA ASN A 45 -8.08 2.36 3.88
C ASN A 45 -9.16 3.18 3.16
N GLN A 46 -9.85 4.07 3.87
CA GLN A 46 -10.84 4.96 3.25
C GLN A 46 -10.18 5.95 2.31
N ASN A 47 -9.04 6.53 2.70
CA ASN A 47 -8.24 7.41 1.85
C ASN A 47 -7.81 6.70 0.56
N ARG A 48 -7.28 5.48 0.66
CA ARG A 48 -6.96 4.64 -0.50
C ARG A 48 -8.17 4.42 -1.42
N ILE A 49 -9.35 4.14 -0.86
CA ILE A 49 -10.56 3.89 -1.65
C ILE A 49 -11.01 5.14 -2.40
N ASN A 50 -10.98 6.28 -1.72
CA ASN A 50 -11.51 7.55 -2.23
C ASN A 50 -10.52 8.24 -3.17
N TYR A 51 -9.22 8.16 -2.86
CA TYR A 51 -8.17 9.00 -3.43
C TYR A 51 -6.93 8.21 -3.88
N GLY A 52 -6.93 6.88 -3.84
CA GLY A 52 -5.79 6.08 -4.27
C GLY A 52 -5.40 6.25 -5.75
N HIS A 53 -6.25 6.88 -6.57
CA HIS A 53 -5.93 7.28 -7.95
C HIS A 53 -5.17 8.62 -8.04
N CYS A 54 -5.06 9.35 -6.93
CA CYS A 54 -4.28 10.57 -6.77
C CYS A 54 -2.95 10.34 -6.02
N ASP A 55 -2.62 9.10 -5.70
CA ASP A 55 -1.47 8.73 -4.89
C ASP A 55 -0.16 8.82 -5.68
N GLN A 56 0.30 10.04 -5.92
CA GLN A 56 1.51 10.39 -6.65
C GLN A 56 2.07 11.74 -6.16
N GLY A 57 3.38 11.97 -6.32
CA GLY A 57 4.04 13.21 -5.88
C GLY A 57 3.81 13.49 -4.39
N ASP A 58 3.61 14.75 -4.03
CA ASP A 58 3.44 15.23 -2.65
C ASP A 58 2.33 14.48 -1.89
N ILE A 59 1.26 14.05 -2.57
CA ILE A 59 0.17 13.28 -1.94
C ILE A 59 0.67 11.88 -1.54
N ALA A 60 1.47 11.23 -2.40
CA ALA A 60 2.05 9.93 -2.08
C ALA A 60 3.09 10.03 -0.96
N GLU A 61 3.89 11.09 -0.95
CA GLU A 61 4.85 11.36 0.13
C GLU A 61 4.12 11.56 1.46
N GLY A 62 3.06 12.38 1.48
CA GLY A 62 2.22 12.58 2.65
C GLY A 62 1.55 11.30 3.15
N ASN A 63 1.02 10.46 2.24
CA ASN A 63 0.48 9.15 2.61
C ASN A 63 1.55 8.23 3.22
N SER A 64 2.78 8.28 2.70
CA SER A 64 3.91 7.50 3.22
C SER A 64 4.26 7.91 4.63
N GLU A 65 4.37 9.22 4.88
CA GLU A 65 4.62 9.78 6.20
C GLU A 65 3.54 9.38 7.21
N ALA A 66 2.26 9.51 6.85
CA ALA A 66 1.19 9.13 7.76
C ALA A 66 1.17 7.61 8.08
N ILE A 67 1.47 6.77 7.09
CA ILE A 67 1.59 5.31 7.31
C ILE A 67 2.80 5.00 8.19
N VAL A 68 3.93 5.69 8.01
CA VAL A 68 5.12 5.50 8.84
C VAL A 68 4.84 5.88 10.29
N HIS A 69 4.14 6.99 10.53
CA HIS A 69 3.72 7.41 11.87
C HIS A 69 2.84 6.37 12.56
N LEU A 70 1.90 5.75 11.84
CA LEU A 70 1.11 4.65 12.40
C LEU A 70 1.97 3.45 12.83
N LEU A 71 3.02 3.15 12.07
CA LEU A 71 3.93 2.07 12.42
C LEU A 71 4.83 2.48 13.59
N VAL A 72 5.48 3.65 13.51
CA VAL A 72 6.45 4.13 14.51
C VAL A 72 5.79 4.48 15.84
N ASP A 73 4.75 5.31 15.82
CA ASP A 73 4.15 5.89 17.02
C ASP A 73 2.98 5.08 17.57
N HIS A 74 2.33 4.29 16.71
CA HIS A 74 1.12 3.55 17.03
C HIS A 74 1.24 2.05 16.74
N TRP A 75 2.43 1.46 16.93
CA TRP A 75 2.70 0.05 16.66
C TRP A 75 1.66 -0.93 17.23
N ASP A 76 1.12 -0.64 18.41
CA ASP A 76 0.08 -1.47 19.06
C ASP A 76 -1.23 -1.56 18.24
N SER A 77 -1.48 -0.62 17.32
CA SER A 77 -2.61 -0.63 16.38
C SER A 77 -2.44 -1.63 15.23
N LEU A 78 -1.31 -2.33 15.13
CA LEU A 78 -1.05 -3.30 14.05
C LEU A 78 -2.09 -4.44 13.99
N ALA A 79 -2.72 -4.75 15.13
CA ALA A 79 -3.84 -5.69 15.20
C ALA A 79 -5.06 -5.21 14.37
N ASP A 80 -5.32 -3.90 14.35
CA ASP A 80 -6.42 -3.31 13.57
C ASP A 80 -6.13 -3.40 12.08
N LEU A 81 -4.88 -3.11 11.65
CA LEU A 81 -4.45 -3.36 10.27
C LEU A 81 -4.70 -4.81 9.89
N LYS A 82 -4.25 -5.76 10.72
CA LYS A 82 -4.42 -7.20 10.49
C LYS A 82 -5.89 -7.61 10.35
N ALA A 83 -6.80 -6.97 11.07
CA ALA A 83 -8.24 -7.22 10.96
C ALA A 83 -8.84 -6.74 9.63
N LEU A 84 -8.27 -5.69 9.02
CA LEU A 84 -8.71 -5.14 7.74
C LEU A 84 -8.20 -5.94 6.52
N LEU A 85 -6.98 -6.49 6.60
CA LEU A 85 -6.31 -7.13 5.45
C LEU A 85 -7.10 -8.28 4.78
N PRO A 86 -7.77 -9.22 5.50
CA PRO A 86 -8.47 -10.33 4.87
C PRO A 86 -9.60 -9.89 3.92
N LYS A 87 -10.22 -8.75 4.22
CA LYS A 87 -11.31 -8.19 3.40
C LYS A 87 -10.80 -7.21 2.34
N ASN A 88 -9.55 -6.76 2.46
CA ASN A 88 -8.98 -5.69 1.64
C ASN A 88 -7.53 -6.02 1.20
N PRO A 89 -7.30 -6.97 0.29
CA PRO A 89 -5.95 -7.28 -0.19
C PRO A 89 -5.23 -6.07 -0.79
N ALA A 90 -5.97 -5.16 -1.43
CA ALA A 90 -5.45 -3.90 -1.96
C ALA A 90 -4.91 -2.96 -0.87
N LEU A 91 -5.41 -3.05 0.37
CA LEU A 91 -4.87 -2.27 1.49
C LEU A 91 -3.46 -2.73 1.85
N LYS A 92 -3.19 -4.04 1.84
CA LYS A 92 -1.85 -4.55 2.13
C LYS A 92 -0.83 -4.02 1.13
N ALA A 93 -1.15 -4.13 -0.16
CA ALA A 93 -0.28 -3.64 -1.23
C ALA A 93 -0.08 -2.12 -1.13
N TYR A 94 -1.12 -1.37 -0.76
CA TYR A 94 -1.07 0.06 -0.53
C TYR A 94 -0.13 0.42 0.63
N VAL A 95 -0.32 -0.16 1.81
CA VAL A 95 0.56 0.10 2.97
C VAL A 95 2.01 -0.24 2.64
N PHE A 96 2.26 -1.39 2.01
CA PHE A 96 3.63 -1.85 1.77
C PHE A 96 4.35 -1.02 0.70
N ARG A 97 3.65 -0.44 -0.27
CA ARG A 97 4.30 0.45 -1.25
C ARG A 97 4.73 1.79 -0.64
N HIS A 98 4.13 2.17 0.48
CA HIS A 98 4.40 3.41 1.21
C HIS A 98 5.45 3.24 2.32
N ILE A 99 6.02 2.04 2.45
CA ILE A 99 7.22 1.79 3.24
C ILE A 99 8.37 1.71 2.23
N ASP A 100 8.84 2.87 1.79
CA ASP A 100 9.84 2.99 0.73
C ASP A 100 11.00 3.92 1.12
N SER A 101 11.94 4.11 0.20
CA SER A 101 13.19 4.86 0.40
C SER A 101 13.03 6.38 0.49
N THR A 102 11.81 6.91 0.35
CA THR A 102 11.53 8.35 0.56
C THR A 102 11.38 8.71 2.04
N LEU A 103 11.20 7.70 2.91
CA LEU A 103 11.04 7.87 4.35
C LEU A 103 12.37 8.18 5.06
N ASP A 104 12.29 8.80 6.25
CA ASP A 104 13.46 8.96 7.12
C ASP A 104 14.02 7.59 7.53
N THR A 105 15.34 7.42 7.37
CA THR A 105 16.02 6.15 7.69
C THR A 105 15.80 5.73 9.15
N LYS A 106 15.68 6.69 10.08
CA LYS A 106 15.42 6.42 11.49
C LYS A 106 14.04 5.79 11.71
N ASP A 107 13.04 6.18 10.92
CA ASP A 107 11.70 5.59 11.00
C ASP A 107 11.71 4.17 10.43
N LEU A 108 12.41 3.96 9.31
CA LEU A 108 12.64 2.62 8.77
C LEU A 108 13.37 1.70 9.77
N ASP A 109 14.38 2.20 10.47
CA ASP A 109 15.08 1.46 11.54
C ASP A 109 14.17 1.17 12.73
N THR A 110 13.31 2.13 13.10
CA THR A 110 12.35 1.96 14.18
C THR A 110 11.31 0.90 13.84
N ILE A 111 10.78 0.89 12.62
CA ILE A 111 9.86 -0.13 12.12
C ILE A 111 10.52 -1.51 12.18
N GLN A 112 11.77 -1.64 11.71
CA GLN A 112 12.51 -2.90 11.76
C GLN A 112 12.68 -3.40 13.20
N SER A 113 13.02 -2.50 14.12
CA SER A 113 13.18 -2.80 15.54
C SER A 113 11.86 -3.28 16.17
N GLN A 114 10.76 -2.56 15.95
CA GLN A 114 9.44 -2.94 16.48
C GLN A 114 8.95 -4.25 15.88
N ALA A 115 9.13 -4.46 14.58
CA ALA A 115 8.79 -5.72 13.92
C ALA A 115 9.57 -6.93 14.45
N THR A 116 10.75 -6.71 15.04
CA THR A 116 11.62 -7.76 15.56
C THR A 116 11.39 -7.99 17.06
N HIS A 117 11.28 -6.91 17.84
CA HIS A 117 11.33 -6.95 19.30
C HIS A 117 9.97 -6.74 19.97
N SER A 118 9.04 -6.11 19.27
CA SER A 118 7.72 -5.72 19.78
C SER A 118 6.59 -6.40 18.99
N CYS A 119 6.89 -7.46 18.23
CA CYS A 119 5.89 -8.16 17.45
C CYS A 119 5.02 -9.08 18.32
N PRO A 120 3.69 -8.92 18.33
CA PRO A 120 2.81 -9.90 18.95
C PRO A 120 2.89 -11.26 18.24
N SER A 121 2.92 -12.36 19.00
CA SER A 121 3.07 -13.72 18.44
C SER A 121 1.99 -14.07 17.40
N ALA A 122 0.77 -13.59 17.59
CA ALA A 122 -0.35 -13.77 16.65
C ALA A 122 -0.18 -13.02 15.32
N LEU A 123 0.76 -12.07 15.25
CA LEU A 123 1.02 -11.20 14.10
C LEU A 123 2.37 -11.48 13.43
N SER A 124 3.09 -12.53 13.83
CA SER A 124 4.46 -12.84 13.38
C SER A 124 4.65 -12.74 11.87
N THR A 125 3.76 -13.32 11.08
CA THR A 125 3.80 -13.24 9.61
C THR A 125 3.74 -11.80 9.10
N LEU A 126 2.86 -10.97 9.66
CA LEU A 126 2.70 -9.57 9.24
C LEU A 126 3.92 -8.73 9.66
N CYS A 127 4.42 -8.92 10.88
CA CYS A 127 5.64 -8.25 11.32
C CYS A 127 6.83 -8.61 10.44
N ASP A 128 7.02 -9.88 10.10
CA ASP A 128 8.10 -10.33 9.23
C ASP A 128 8.04 -9.73 7.83
N GLU A 129 6.83 -9.55 7.30
CA GLU A 129 6.63 -8.87 6.03
C GLU A 129 6.99 -7.38 6.12
N ILE A 130 6.48 -6.68 7.13
CA ILE A 130 6.78 -5.26 7.37
C ILE A 130 8.28 -5.05 7.54
N ARG A 131 8.94 -5.88 8.36
CA ARG A 131 10.39 -5.84 8.58
C ARG A 131 11.17 -5.97 7.28
N ARG A 132 10.79 -6.90 6.41
CA ARG A 132 11.47 -7.12 5.12
C ARG A 132 11.28 -5.95 4.16
N VAL A 133 10.11 -5.31 4.16
CA VAL A 133 9.84 -4.14 3.33
C VAL A 133 10.65 -2.95 3.84
N ALA A 134 10.62 -2.66 5.15
CA ALA A 134 11.40 -1.59 5.76
C ALA A 134 12.91 -1.77 5.57
N LEU A 135 13.42 -3.00 5.74
CA LEU A 135 14.82 -3.31 5.46
C LEU A 135 15.18 -3.03 3.99
N ARG A 136 14.30 -3.35 3.05
CA ARG A 136 14.56 -3.07 1.63
C ARG A 136 14.64 -1.56 1.39
N ALA A 137 13.65 -0.82 1.87
CA ALA A 137 13.58 0.63 1.75
C ALA A 137 14.85 1.31 2.30
N ALA A 138 15.38 0.85 3.42
CA ALA A 138 16.59 1.43 4.04
C ALA A 138 17.89 1.18 3.26
N ASN A 139 17.88 0.32 2.23
CA ASN A 139 19.07 -0.07 1.46
C ASN A 139 18.99 0.30 -0.02
N GLU A 140 17.97 1.05 -0.43
CA GLU A 140 17.84 1.60 -1.79
C GLU A 140 18.55 2.96 -1.91
#